data_AF-A0A3A5AY79-F1
#
_entry.id   AF-A0A3A5AY79-F1
#
_cell.length_a   1.000
_cell.length_b   1.000
_cell.length_c   1.000
_cell.angle_alpha   90.00
_cell.angle_beta   90.00
_cell.angle_gamma   90.00
#
_symmetry.space_group_name_H-M   'P 1'
#
loop_
_entity.id
_entity.type
_entity.pdbx_description
1 polymer ?
#
loop_
_entity_poly.entity_id
_entity_poly.type
_entity_poly.pdbx_seq_one_letter_code
_entity_poly.pdbx_strand_id
1 'polypeptide(L)'
;MTASNCRKYDTCNAPLCPLDEQSLKCGIWYPDEEVCAIRDYVALPWVQSQRKILMRAGRTDRYFTLSMLERNCIVKGGIEGLDPDETEEPQLKKWLRAHPEKKALSDKDRERIGRRLARSRSGSRPEGATPQPPAPGQ
;
A
#
# COMPACT_ATOMS: atom_id res chain seq x y z
N MET A 1 -17.49 16.81 10.89
CA MET A 1 -16.73 16.81 12.17
C MET A 1 -15.50 17.64 11.93
N THR A 2 -15.26 18.69 12.73
CA THR A 2 -14.07 19.53 12.60
C THR A 2 -12.87 18.87 13.27
N ALA A 3 -11.65 19.18 12.83
CA ALA A 3 -10.41 18.67 13.40
C ALA A 3 -10.32 18.85 14.93
N SER A 4 -10.87 19.95 15.46
CA SER A 4 -10.92 20.27 16.88
C SER A 4 -11.76 19.32 17.74
N ASN A 5 -12.61 18.46 17.14
CA ASN A 5 -13.32 17.40 17.86
C ASN A 5 -12.55 16.06 17.88
N CYS A 6 -11.35 16.02 17.31
CA CYS A 6 -10.53 14.82 17.31
C CYS A 6 -9.95 14.56 18.70
N ARG A 7 -10.12 13.33 19.21
CA ARG A 7 -9.57 12.90 20.51
C ARG A 7 -8.04 13.01 20.60
N LYS A 8 -7.36 13.01 19.46
CA LYS A 8 -5.91 13.12 19.35
C LYS A 8 -5.45 14.47 18.81
N TYR A 9 -6.33 15.47 18.69
CA TYR A 9 -6.02 16.76 18.06
C TYR A 9 -4.69 17.36 18.55
N ASP A 10 -4.49 17.40 19.87
CA ASP A 10 -3.30 18.00 20.51
C ASP A 10 -2.02 17.15 20.41
N THR A 11 -2.16 15.85 20.08
CA THR A 11 -1.05 14.88 20.12
C THR A 11 -0.80 14.19 18.78
N CYS A 12 -1.51 14.58 17.73
CA CYS A 12 -1.45 13.95 16.42
C CYS A 12 -0.55 14.78 15.50
N ASN A 13 0.62 14.24 15.14
CA ASN A 13 1.52 14.87 14.19
C ASN A 13 1.28 14.43 12.74
N ALA A 14 0.16 13.77 12.44
CA ALA A 14 -0.16 13.39 11.06
C ALA A 14 -0.52 14.65 10.24
N PRO A 15 0.23 14.99 9.17
CA PRO A 15 0.00 16.20 8.38
C PRO A 15 -1.30 16.11 7.57
N LEU A 16 -1.69 14.89 7.19
CA LEU A 16 -2.97 14.60 6.56
C LEU A 16 -3.96 14.09 7.60
N CYS A 17 -4.95 14.92 7.92
CA CYS A 17 -5.99 14.59 8.89
C CYS A 17 -7.33 14.31 8.19
N PRO A 18 -7.97 13.16 8.45
CA PRO A 18 -9.30 12.83 7.90
C PRO A 18 -10.42 13.77 8.38
N LEU A 19 -10.18 14.51 9.46
CA LEU A 19 -11.11 15.48 10.04
C LEU A 19 -10.79 16.92 9.63
N ASP A 20 -9.73 17.13 8.85
CA ASP A 20 -9.31 18.44 8.38
C ASP A 20 -9.29 18.51 6.85
N GLU A 21 -10.33 19.11 6.28
CA GLU A 21 -10.48 19.22 4.82
C GLU A 21 -9.39 20.09 4.18
N GLN A 22 -8.84 21.06 4.92
CA GLN A 22 -7.79 21.95 4.43
C GLN A 22 -6.47 21.18 4.26
N SER A 23 -6.08 20.39 5.25
CA SER A 23 -4.97 19.44 5.18
C SER A 23 -5.17 18.44 4.04
N LEU A 24 -6.39 17.97 3.78
CA LEU A 24 -6.64 17.05 2.67
C LEU A 24 -6.53 17.73 1.29
N LYS A 25 -6.94 19.00 1.18
CA LYS A 25 -6.99 19.71 -0.11
C LYS A 25 -5.63 20.18 -0.60
N CYS A 26 -4.77 20.64 0.31
CA CYS A 26 -3.46 21.20 -0.02
C CYS A 26 -2.29 20.48 0.68
N GLY A 27 -2.57 19.40 1.40
CA GLY A 27 -1.55 18.70 2.15
C GLY A 27 -0.71 17.77 1.29
N ILE A 28 0.55 17.73 1.67
CA ILE A 28 1.54 16.77 1.22
C ILE A 28 1.90 15.88 2.41
N TRP A 29 2.37 14.68 2.14
CA TRP A 29 2.82 13.75 3.17
C TRP A 29 4.09 13.04 2.73
N TYR A 30 5.08 13.00 3.61
CA TYR A 30 6.33 12.28 3.40
C TYR A 30 6.32 10.93 4.12
N PRO A 31 7.01 9.90 3.59
CA PRO A 31 7.12 8.60 4.24
C PRO A 31 7.85 8.58 5.59
N ASP A 32 8.53 9.65 6.01
CA ASP A 32 9.05 9.76 7.38
C ASP A 32 8.03 10.35 8.38
N GLU A 33 6.92 10.91 7.89
CA GLU A 33 5.91 11.54 8.72
C GLU A 33 4.87 10.56 9.28
N GLU A 34 4.26 10.95 10.40
CA GLU A 34 3.25 10.14 11.06
C GLU A 34 1.95 10.03 10.25
N VAL A 35 1.24 8.92 10.46
CA VAL A 35 -0.05 8.64 9.84
C VAL A 35 -1.10 8.52 10.93
N CYS A 36 -2.33 8.96 10.64
CA CYS A 36 -3.43 8.89 11.59
C CYS A 36 -3.60 7.46 12.14
N ALA A 37 -3.52 7.33 13.46
CA ALA A 37 -3.60 6.05 14.18
C ALA A 37 -5.02 5.73 14.72
N ILE A 38 -5.99 6.60 14.50
CA ILE A 38 -7.37 6.43 15.00
C ILE A 38 -8.06 5.32 14.22
N ARG A 39 -8.56 4.31 14.95
CA ARG A 39 -9.18 3.10 14.40
C ARG A 39 -10.31 3.36 13.41
N ASP A 40 -11.11 4.40 13.62
CA ASP A 40 -12.18 4.78 12.70
C ASP A 40 -11.65 5.21 11.32
N TYR A 41 -10.46 5.82 11.28
CA TYR A 41 -9.89 6.39 10.06
C TYR A 41 -8.80 5.52 9.43
N VAL A 42 -8.18 4.58 10.16
CA VAL A 42 -7.19 3.67 9.56
C VAL A 42 -7.78 2.78 8.45
N ALA A 43 -9.10 2.62 8.42
CA ALA A 43 -9.80 1.89 7.37
C ALA A 43 -9.92 2.67 6.05
N LEU A 44 -9.68 3.98 6.06
CA LEU A 44 -9.77 4.80 4.85
C LEU A 44 -8.74 4.35 3.80
N PRO A 45 -9.10 4.29 2.50
CA PRO A 45 -8.21 3.80 1.45
C PRO A 45 -6.87 4.53 1.41
N TRP A 46 -6.89 5.87 1.48
CA TRP A 46 -5.68 6.69 1.43
C TRP A 46 -4.80 6.53 2.67
N VAL A 47 -5.39 6.36 3.86
CA VAL A 47 -4.65 6.07 5.10
C VAL A 47 -3.99 4.69 5.02
N GLN A 48 -4.68 3.69 4.47
CA GLN A 48 -4.08 2.39 4.20
C GLN A 48 -2.95 2.48 3.16
N SER A 49 -3.08 3.35 2.16
CA SER A 49 -2.02 3.62 1.18
C SER A 49 -0.77 4.19 1.86
N GLN A 50 -0.90 5.20 2.73
CA GLN A 50 0.22 5.75 3.50
C GLN A 50 0.94 4.65 4.30
N ARG A 51 0.21 3.78 5.01
CA ARG A 51 0.80 2.67 5.77
C ARG A 51 1.51 1.63 4.89
N LYS A 52 1.00 1.37 3.69
CA LYS A 52 1.66 0.49 2.71
C LYS A 52 2.94 1.14 2.19
N ILE A 53 2.89 2.44 1.89
CA ILE A 53 4.03 3.21 1.40
C ILE A 53 5.11 3.29 2.48
N LEU A 54 4.77 3.54 3.74
CA LEU A 54 5.72 3.48 4.88
C LEU A 54 6.56 2.19 4.90
N MET A 55 5.95 1.05 4.59
CA MET A 55 6.65 -0.24 4.58
C MET A 55 7.38 -0.57 3.26
N ARG A 56 7.16 0.22 2.20
CA ARG A 56 7.59 -0.10 0.83
C ARG A 56 8.35 1.02 0.13
N ALA A 57 8.34 2.23 0.67
CA ALA A 57 9.02 3.38 0.13
C ALA A 57 10.52 3.10 0.14
N GLY A 58 11.18 3.37 -0.99
CA GLY A 58 12.64 3.31 -1.06
C GLY A 58 13.29 4.60 -0.57
N ARG A 59 12.53 5.70 -0.63
CA ARG A 59 12.97 7.07 -0.37
C ARG A 59 11.96 7.77 0.52
N THR A 60 12.46 8.46 1.55
CA THR A 60 11.65 9.29 2.47
C THR A 60 11.70 10.77 2.09
N ASP A 61 12.64 11.17 1.23
CA ASP A 61 12.85 12.53 0.71
C ASP A 61 11.75 13.02 -0.26
N ARG A 62 10.78 12.17 -0.59
CA ARG A 62 9.75 12.44 -1.60
C ARG A 62 8.37 12.43 -1.01
N TYR A 63 7.54 13.38 -1.43
CA TYR A 63 6.20 13.54 -0.89
C TYR A 63 5.12 12.88 -1.76
N PHE A 64 4.00 12.60 -1.14
CA PHE A 64 2.80 12.08 -1.80
C PHE A 64 1.65 13.05 -1.53
N THR A 65 0.89 13.33 -2.59
CA THR A 65 -0.35 14.12 -2.48
C THR A 65 -1.54 13.22 -2.20
N LEU A 66 -2.63 13.79 -1.69
CA LEU A 66 -3.86 13.05 -1.45
C LEU A 66 -4.37 12.34 -2.72
N SER A 67 -4.28 12.99 -3.88
CA SER A 67 -4.69 12.39 -5.17
C SER A 67 -3.92 11.12 -5.53
N MET A 68 -2.67 10.99 -5.08
CA MET A 68 -1.87 9.76 -5.25
C MET A 68 -2.29 8.68 -4.26
N LEU A 69 -2.60 9.06 -3.01
CA LEU A 69 -2.93 8.14 -1.92
C LEU A 69 -4.35 7.58 -2.04
N GLU A 70 -5.31 8.40 -2.44
CA GLU A 70 -6.71 8.00 -2.66
C GLU A 70 -6.84 7.05 -3.86
N ARG A 71 -5.91 7.18 -4.82
CA ARG A 71 -5.82 6.25 -5.93
C ARG A 71 -5.43 4.87 -5.41
N ASN A 72 -6.34 3.90 -5.48
CA ASN A 72 -6.13 2.51 -5.10
C ASN A 72 -5.17 1.78 -6.06
N CYS A 73 -3.93 2.25 -6.11
CA CYS A 73 -2.85 1.74 -6.96
C CYS A 73 -2.09 0.60 -6.26
N ILE A 74 -1.31 -0.15 -7.04
CA ILE A 74 -0.48 -1.22 -6.50
C ILE A 74 0.82 -0.59 -5.97
N VAL A 75 0.91 -0.47 -4.64
CA VAL A 75 2.14 -0.04 -3.97
C VAL A 75 3.20 -1.15 -4.09
N LYS A 76 4.09 -1.03 -5.08
CA LYS A 76 5.25 -1.91 -5.25
C LYS A 76 6.38 -1.52 -4.29
N GLY A 77 7.31 -2.44 -4.05
CA GLY A 77 8.53 -2.12 -3.29
C GLY A 77 9.39 -1.12 -4.06
N GLY A 78 9.94 -0.12 -3.37
CA GLY A 78 10.64 1.00 -3.97
C GLY A 78 9.71 2.05 -4.58
N ILE A 79 8.49 2.20 -4.07
CA ILE A 79 7.62 3.30 -4.52
C ILE A 79 8.27 4.64 -4.15
N GLU A 80 8.26 5.56 -5.10
CA GLU A 80 8.82 6.90 -4.94
C GLU A 80 7.71 7.93 -5.13
N GLY A 81 7.77 9.00 -4.34
CA GLY A 81 6.84 10.13 -4.42
C GLY A 81 7.26 11.16 -5.48
N LEU A 82 6.69 12.35 -5.34
CA LEU A 82 7.08 13.54 -6.08
C LEU A 82 8.26 14.23 -5.40
N ASP A 83 9.08 14.89 -6.21
CA ASP A 83 10.25 15.62 -5.77
C ASP A 83 9.88 17.09 -5.50
N PRO A 84 10.21 17.65 -4.32
CA PRO A 84 9.86 19.03 -3.94
C PRO A 84 10.62 20.10 -4.74
N ASP A 85 11.77 19.75 -5.35
CA ASP A 85 12.57 20.68 -6.16
C ASP A 85 12.08 20.76 -7.61
N GLU A 86 11.18 19.86 -8.03
CA GLU A 86 10.62 19.82 -9.40
C GLU A 86 9.14 20.27 -9.43
N THR A 87 8.66 20.68 -10.61
CA THR A 87 7.24 21.08 -10.77
C THR A 87 6.29 19.91 -10.50
N GLU A 88 5.28 20.13 -9.65
CA GLU A 88 4.34 19.09 -9.22
C GLU A 88 3.49 18.51 -10.37
N GLU A 89 2.87 19.36 -11.18
CA GLU A 89 1.92 18.94 -12.23
C GLU A 89 2.47 17.87 -13.21
N PRO A 90 3.65 18.06 -13.85
CA PRO A 90 4.19 17.06 -14.78
C PRO A 90 4.60 15.77 -14.07
N GLN A 91 5.16 15.88 -12.86
CA GLN A 91 5.55 14.71 -12.06
C GLN A 91 4.33 13.90 -11.65
N LEU A 92 3.29 14.57 -11.12
CA LEU A 92 2.03 13.95 -10.74
C LEU A 92 1.42 13.26 -11.96
N LYS A 93 1.30 13.93 -13.10
CA LYS A 93 0.75 13.31 -14.33
C LYS A 93 1.56 12.08 -14.77
N LYS A 94 2.89 12.12 -14.68
CA LYS A 94 3.78 10.99 -14.99
C LYS A 94 3.58 9.84 -14.01
N TRP A 95 3.52 10.14 -12.73
CA TRP A 95 3.28 9.17 -11.67
C TRP A 95 1.92 8.49 -11.84
N LEU A 96 0.87 9.28 -12.07
CA LEU A 96 -0.49 8.82 -12.31
C LEU A 96 -0.57 7.91 -13.56
N ARG A 97 0.26 8.13 -14.58
CA ARG A 97 0.34 7.24 -15.74
C ARG A 97 1.08 5.94 -15.45
N ALA A 98 2.14 6.00 -14.66
CA ALA A 98 2.92 4.82 -14.26
C ALA A 98 2.18 3.93 -13.25
N HIS A 99 1.29 4.51 -12.45
CA HIS A 99 0.55 3.87 -11.36
C HIS A 99 -0.96 3.90 -11.67
N PRO A 100 -1.43 3.09 -12.63
CA PRO A 100 -2.84 3.00 -12.94
C PRO A 100 -3.63 2.42 -11.76
N GLU A 101 -4.89 2.83 -11.65
CA GLU A 101 -5.81 2.28 -10.67
C GLU A 101 -5.91 0.77 -10.83
N LYS A 102 -5.81 0.06 -9.71
CA LYS A 102 -5.98 -1.38 -9.71
C LYS A 102 -7.43 -1.66 -10.07
N LYS A 103 -7.67 -2.27 -11.24
CA LYS A 103 -8.98 -2.86 -11.57
C LYS A 103 -9.40 -3.76 -10.40
N ALA A 104 -10.62 -3.57 -9.91
CA ALA A 104 -11.20 -4.45 -8.90
C ALA A 104 -11.13 -5.88 -9.45
N LEU A 105 -10.22 -6.69 -8.90
CA LEU A 105 -10.22 -8.12 -9.16
C LEU A 105 -11.56 -8.62 -8.63
N SER A 106 -12.36 -9.20 -9.52
CA SER A 106 -13.65 -9.78 -9.17
C SER A 106 -13.45 -10.78 -8.02
N ASP A 107 -14.41 -10.92 -7.11
CA ASP A 107 -14.28 -11.76 -5.91
C ASP A 107 -13.81 -13.19 -6.25
N LYS A 108 -14.22 -13.71 -7.41
CA LYS A 108 -13.76 -15.00 -7.95
C LYS A 108 -12.26 -15.06 -8.22
N ASP A 109 -11.66 -13.98 -8.72
CA ASP A 109 -10.22 -13.91 -8.96
C ASP A 109 -9.44 -13.83 -7.65
N ARG A 110 -9.95 -13.07 -6.68
CA ARG A 110 -9.36 -12.96 -5.34
C ARG A 110 -9.39 -14.30 -4.62
N GLU A 111 -10.50 -15.04 -4.70
CA GLU A 111 -10.62 -16.39 -4.15
C GLU A 111 -9.66 -17.36 -4.83
N ARG A 112 -9.56 -17.32 -6.16
CA ARG A 112 -8.66 -18.19 -6.93
C ARG A 112 -7.19 -17.97 -6.55
N ILE A 113 -6.77 -16.71 -6.38
CA ILE A 113 -5.42 -16.36 -5.94
C ILE A 113 -5.21 -16.80 -4.49
N GLY A 114 -6.19 -16.56 -3.61
CA GLY A 114 -6.16 -17.03 -2.22
C GLY A 114 -6.01 -18.55 -2.12
N ARG A 115 -6.74 -19.31 -2.93
CA ARG A 115 -6.67 -20.78 -2.99
C ARG A 115 -5.31 -21.27 -3.50
N ARG A 116 -4.71 -20.60 -4.50
CA ARG A 116 -3.34 -20.91 -4.97
C ARG A 116 -2.29 -20.66 -3.88
N LEU A 117 -2.33 -19.50 -3.22
CA LEU A 117 -1.41 -19.15 -2.15
C LEU A 117 -1.56 -20.06 -0.93
N ALA A 118 -2.80 -20.45 -0.58
CA ALA A 118 -3.06 -21.43 0.47
C ALA A 118 -2.39 -22.78 0.14
N ARG A 119 -2.59 -23.29 -1.10
CA ARG A 119 -1.93 -24.52 -1.59
C ARG A 119 -0.41 -24.45 -1.59
N SER A 120 0.18 -23.28 -1.84
CA SER A 120 1.64 -23.11 -1.80
C SER A 120 2.19 -23.02 -0.37
N ARG A 121 1.36 -22.67 0.63
CA ARG A 121 1.74 -22.59 2.04
C ARG A 121 1.56 -23.91 2.79
N SER A 122 0.54 -24.69 2.46
CA SER A 122 0.47 -26.10 2.83
C SER A 122 1.32 -26.91 1.86
N GLY A 123 2.63 -26.97 2.12
CA GLY A 123 3.57 -27.81 1.40
C GLY A 123 3.19 -29.29 1.50
N SER A 124 2.23 -29.74 0.71
CA SER A 124 2.08 -31.14 0.35
C SER A 124 2.98 -31.37 -0.86
N ARG A 125 4.21 -31.78 -0.58
CA ARG A 125 5.02 -32.50 -1.56
C ARG A 125 4.16 -33.65 -2.08
N PRO A 126 3.97 -33.84 -3.40
CA PRO A 126 3.34 -35.06 -3.88
C PRO A 126 4.28 -36.21 -3.49
N GLU A 127 3.88 -37.03 -2.51
CA GLU A 127 4.48 -38.34 -2.28
C GLU A 127 4.11 -39.22 -3.46
N GLY A 128 5.10 -39.47 -4.32
CA GLY A 128 4.92 -40.20 -5.56
C GLY A 128 6.25 -40.44 -6.26
N ALA A 129 7.22 -41.00 -5.54
CA ALA A 129 8.41 -41.58 -6.13
C ALA A 129 8.92 -42.69 -5.19
N THR A 130 8.32 -43.87 -5.32
CA THR A 130 8.90 -45.11 -4.77
C THR A 130 10.26 -45.34 -5.44
N PRO A 131 11.39 -45.35 -4.72
CA PRO A 131 12.64 -45.81 -5.31
C PRO A 131 12.54 -47.33 -5.50
N GLN A 132 12.62 -47.76 -6.76
CA GLN A 132 12.76 -49.17 -7.12
C GLN A 132 14.12 -49.66 -6.59
N PRO A 133 14.21 -50.79 -5.87
CA PRO A 133 15.51 -51.33 -5.46
C PRO A 133 16.28 -51.85 -6.68
N PRO A 134 17.62 -51.72 -6.71
CA PRO A 134 18.41 -52.27 -7.80
C PRO A 134 18.37 -53.80 -7.77
N ALA A 135 18.25 -54.40 -8.97
CA ALA A 135 18.31 -55.84 -9.15
C ALA A 135 19.67 -56.40 -8.69
N PRO A 136 19.71 -57.52 -7.95
CA PRO A 136 20.97 -58.18 -7.67
C PRO A 136 21.51 -58.81 -8.95
N GLY A 137 22.72 -58.40 -9.32
CA GLY A 137 23.51 -59.03 -10.38
C GLY A 137 24.33 -60.19 -9.83
N GLN A 138 24.24 -61.30 -10.57
CA GLN A 138 24.97 -62.59 -10.48
C GLN A 138 24.62 -63.53 -9.32
#